data_AF-A0A536XPX3-F1
#
_entry.id   AF-A0A536XPX3-F1
#
_cell.length_a   1.000
_cell.length_b   1.000
_cell.length_c   1.000
_cell.angle_alpha   90.00
_cell.angle_beta   90.00
_cell.angle_gamma   90.00
#
_symmetry.space_group_name_H-M   'P 1'
#
loop_
_entity.id
_entity.type
_entity.pdbx_description
1 polymer ?
#
loop_
_entity_poly.entity_id
_entity_poly.type
_entity_poly.pdbx_seq_one_letter_code
_entity_poly.pdbx_strand_id
1 'polypeptide(L)'
;LGGGCELALMCDIIIAADTAKFGQPEIKLGIIPGAGGTQRLPRAVGKAKAMDLVLTGRMMDAAEAERAGLVSRVVAADRLIDEALAAAAQIAEFSLPSVMMAKEAVNRAYESPLAEGMLFERRLFHALFATEDQKEGMAAFVEKRKPKFRHR
;
A
#
# COMPACT_ATOMS: atom_id res chain seq x y z
N LEU A 1 -15.66 -1.42 7.36
CA LEU A 1 -16.15 -0.26 8.15
C LEU A 1 -15.37 -0.17 9.44
N GLY A 2 -15.17 1.04 9.94
CA GLY A 2 -14.52 1.30 11.23
C GLY A 2 -13.16 0.62 11.34
N GLY A 3 -12.94 -0.13 12.43
CA GLY A 3 -11.76 -0.99 12.60
C GLY A 3 -11.39 -1.88 11.39
N GLY A 4 -12.36 -2.38 10.62
CA GLY A 4 -12.08 -3.13 9.39
C GLY A 4 -11.56 -2.25 8.23
N CYS A 5 -11.99 -0.98 8.16
CA CYS A 5 -11.41 0.01 7.26
C CYS A 5 -9.99 0.38 7.71
N GLU A 6 -9.79 0.53 9.02
CA GLU A 6 -8.47 0.82 9.60
C GLU A 6 -7.48 -0.32 9.38
N LEU A 7 -7.92 -1.58 9.46
CA LEU A 7 -7.11 -2.74 9.11
C LEU A 7 -6.67 -2.71 7.64
N ALA A 8 -7.59 -2.43 6.71
CA ALA A 8 -7.24 -2.28 5.30
C ALA A 8 -6.20 -1.19 5.09
N LEU A 9 -6.35 -0.04 5.75
CA LEU A 9 -5.41 1.09 5.72
C LEU A 9 -4.01 0.76 6.27
N MET A 10 -3.82 -0.35 7.00
CA MET A 10 -2.50 -0.80 7.45
C MET A 10 -1.74 -1.59 6.38
N CYS A 11 -2.41 -2.10 5.35
CA CYS A 11 -1.80 -2.86 4.27
C CYS A 11 -1.07 -1.93 3.29
N ASP A 12 -0.02 -2.45 2.64
CA ASP A 12 0.74 -1.69 1.64
C ASP A 12 -0.03 -1.49 0.33
N ILE A 13 -0.91 -2.43 -0.03
CA ILE A 13 -1.73 -2.43 -1.24
C ILE A 13 -3.15 -2.81 -0.85
N ILE A 14 -4.14 -2.07 -1.36
CA ILE A 14 -5.57 -2.36 -1.15
C ILE A 14 -6.23 -2.57 -2.51
N ILE A 15 -6.68 -3.78 -2.78
CA ILE A 15 -7.51 -4.11 -3.96
C ILE A 15 -8.93 -4.31 -3.44
N ALA A 16 -9.90 -3.61 -4.04
CA ALA A 16 -11.29 -3.62 -3.61
C ALA A 16 -12.19 -4.28 -4.66
N ALA A 17 -13.20 -5.01 -4.21
CA ALA A 17 -14.34 -5.34 -5.06
C ALA A 17 -15.14 -4.07 -5.39
N ASP A 18 -15.78 -4.05 -6.56
CA ASP A 18 -16.77 -3.04 -6.96
C ASP A 18 -17.94 -2.89 -5.98
N THR A 19 -18.25 -3.94 -5.21
CA THR A 19 -19.26 -3.95 -4.14
C THR A 19 -18.78 -3.40 -2.80
N ALA A 20 -17.49 -3.08 -2.64
CA ALA A 20 -16.92 -2.66 -1.36
C ALA A 20 -17.50 -1.34 -0.84
N LYS A 21 -17.61 -1.24 0.50
CA LYS A 21 -18.02 -0.04 1.22
C LYS A 21 -17.03 0.29 2.34
N PHE A 22 -16.54 1.53 2.34
CA PHE A 22 -15.59 2.07 3.30
C PHE A 22 -16.25 3.15 4.16
N GLY A 23 -15.70 3.41 5.36
CA GLY A 23 -16.23 4.43 6.26
C GLY A 23 -15.73 4.27 7.70
N GLN A 24 -15.85 5.34 8.48
CA GLN A 24 -15.45 5.45 9.89
C GLN A 24 -16.67 5.82 10.75
N PRO A 25 -17.62 4.89 11.00
CA PRO A 25 -18.89 5.19 11.67
C PRO A 25 -18.80 5.26 13.20
N GLU A 26 -17.60 5.16 13.80
CA GLU A 26 -17.33 5.21 15.25
C GLU A 26 -18.02 6.40 15.95
N ILE A 27 -18.16 7.53 15.26
CA ILE A 27 -18.84 8.72 15.78
C ILE A 27 -20.29 8.45 16.19
N LYS A 28 -20.96 7.50 15.51
CA LYS A 28 -22.34 7.08 15.84
C LYS A 28 -22.42 6.30 17.16
N LEU A 29 -21.28 5.82 17.65
CA LEU A 29 -21.13 5.15 18.94
C LEU A 29 -20.56 6.10 20.01
N GLY A 30 -20.40 7.39 19.70
CA GLY A 30 -19.84 8.38 20.62
C GLY A 30 -18.32 8.28 20.81
N ILE A 31 -17.61 7.59 19.92
CA ILE A 31 -16.15 7.44 19.95
C ILE A 31 -15.53 7.83 18.60
N ILE A 32 -14.21 7.79 18.50
CA ILE A 32 -13.45 8.09 17.27
C ILE A 32 -12.71 6.82 16.78
N PRO A 33 -12.24 6.80 15.52
CA PRO A 33 -11.37 5.72 15.04
C PRO A 33 -10.13 5.58 15.92
N GLY A 34 -9.87 4.36 16.39
CA GLY A 34 -8.86 4.03 17.40
C GLY A 34 -7.66 3.24 16.88
N ALA A 35 -7.75 2.67 15.67
CA ALA A 35 -6.68 1.89 15.04
C ALA A 35 -5.91 2.69 13.96
N GLY A 36 -5.93 4.02 14.05
CA GLY A 36 -5.17 4.94 13.20
C GLY A 36 -5.94 5.51 12.02
N GLY A 37 -7.26 5.33 11.96
CA GLY A 37 -8.13 5.89 10.92
C GLY A 37 -8.07 7.41 10.84
N THR A 38 -7.94 8.10 11.96
CA THR A 38 -7.75 9.57 12.00
C THR A 38 -6.40 10.03 11.45
N GLN A 39 -5.45 9.11 11.24
CA GLN A 39 -4.10 9.40 10.75
C GLN A 39 -3.91 8.95 9.30
N ARG A 40 -4.28 7.71 8.98
CA ARG A 40 -4.05 7.11 7.66
C ARG A 40 -5.07 7.59 6.63
N LEU A 41 -6.35 7.73 7.01
CA LEU A 41 -7.39 8.18 6.09
C LEU A 41 -7.11 9.57 5.47
N PRO A 42 -6.78 10.64 6.24
CA PRO A 42 -6.50 11.94 5.64
C PRO A 42 -5.21 11.96 4.78
N ARG A 43 -4.26 11.05 5.03
CA ARG A 43 -3.07 10.87 4.19
C ARG A 43 -3.39 10.18 2.87
N ALA A 44 -4.44 9.35 2.83
CA ALA A 44 -4.92 8.69 1.62
C ALA A 44 -5.85 9.58 0.78
N VAL A 45 -6.91 10.13 1.39
CA VAL A 45 -8.01 10.81 0.65
C VAL A 45 -8.06 12.33 0.82
N GLY A 46 -7.08 12.90 1.52
CA GLY A 46 -7.06 14.32 1.87
C GLY A 46 -7.99 14.69 3.03
N LYS A 47 -7.74 15.86 3.62
CA LYS A 47 -8.41 16.34 4.84
C LYS A 47 -9.94 16.41 4.70
N ALA A 48 -10.44 17.00 3.61
CA ALA A 48 -11.88 17.29 3.45
C ALA A 48 -12.71 16.00 3.44
N LYS A 49 -12.33 15.02 2.60
CA LYS A 49 -13.02 13.72 2.53
C LYS A 49 -12.88 12.92 3.83
N ALA A 50 -11.71 12.94 4.46
CA ALA A 50 -11.52 12.25 5.73
C ALA A 50 -12.42 12.83 6.84
N MET A 51 -12.54 14.15 6.93
CA MET A 51 -13.43 14.81 7.88
C MET A 51 -14.90 14.49 7.61
N ASP A 52 -15.33 14.53 6.35
CA ASP A 52 -16.68 14.15 5.94
C ASP A 52 -17.00 12.71 6.38
N LEU A 53 -16.13 11.75 6.09
CA LEU A 53 -16.31 10.35 6.52
C LEU A 53 -16.34 10.17 8.03
N VAL A 54 -15.42 10.79 8.77
CA VAL A 54 -15.26 10.61 10.22
C VAL A 54 -16.35 11.34 11.02
N LEU A 55 -16.73 12.54 10.61
CA LEU A 55 -17.67 13.38 11.35
C LEU A 55 -19.14 13.06 11.02
N THR A 56 -19.44 12.61 9.80
CA THR A 56 -20.81 12.22 9.42
C THR A 56 -21.05 10.72 9.58
N GLY A 57 -19.99 9.91 9.60
CA GLY A 57 -20.09 8.46 9.56
C GLY A 57 -20.75 7.93 8.27
N ARG A 58 -20.72 8.71 7.17
CA ARG A 58 -21.20 8.25 5.86
C ARG A 58 -20.30 7.15 5.30
N MET A 59 -20.82 6.42 4.33
CA MET A 59 -20.05 5.42 3.59
C MET A 59 -19.50 6.00 2.29
N MET A 60 -18.39 5.43 1.85
CA MET A 60 -17.72 5.65 0.57
C MET A 60 -17.77 4.34 -0.22
N ASP A 61 -18.17 4.39 -1.48
CA ASP A 61 -18.17 3.21 -2.35
C ASP A 61 -16.79 2.98 -3.00
N ALA A 62 -16.64 1.83 -3.66
CA ALA A 62 -15.38 1.45 -4.31
C ALA A 62 -14.91 2.46 -5.36
N ALA A 63 -15.83 3.04 -6.14
CA ALA A 63 -15.50 3.98 -7.20
C ALA A 63 -15.04 5.34 -6.65
N GLU A 64 -15.64 5.84 -5.57
CA GLU A 64 -15.14 7.01 -4.85
C GLU A 64 -13.80 6.70 -4.17
N ALA A 65 -13.65 5.52 -3.57
CA ALA A 65 -12.44 5.09 -2.87
C ALA A 65 -11.22 5.07 -3.80
N GLU A 66 -11.36 4.57 -5.03
CA GLU A 66 -10.27 4.52 -6.01
C GLU A 66 -9.87 5.93 -6.47
N ARG A 67 -10.85 6.73 -6.90
CA ARG A 67 -10.59 8.12 -7.35
C ARG A 67 -10.01 9.01 -6.25
N ALA A 68 -10.31 8.70 -5.00
CA ALA A 68 -9.80 9.43 -3.84
C ALA A 68 -8.41 8.93 -3.38
N GLY A 69 -7.90 7.82 -3.91
CA GLY A 69 -6.60 7.25 -3.51
C GLY A 69 -6.64 6.36 -2.26
N LEU A 70 -7.83 5.96 -1.80
CA LEU A 70 -7.97 5.02 -0.66
C LEU A 70 -7.57 3.60 -1.05
N VAL A 71 -7.90 3.18 -2.28
CA VAL A 71 -7.61 1.84 -2.79
C VAL A 71 -6.80 1.93 -4.07
N SER A 72 -5.92 0.95 -4.30
CA SER A 72 -5.04 0.91 -5.45
C SER A 72 -5.77 0.51 -6.74
N ARG A 73 -6.77 -0.39 -6.63
CA ARG A 73 -7.54 -0.92 -7.76
C ARG A 73 -8.94 -1.33 -7.32
N VAL A 74 -9.89 -1.25 -8.24
CA VAL A 74 -11.23 -1.83 -8.11
C VAL A 74 -11.41 -2.90 -9.17
N VAL A 75 -11.91 -4.06 -8.77
CA VAL A 75 -12.16 -5.23 -9.64
C VAL A 75 -13.56 -5.79 -9.39
N ALA A 76 -14.07 -6.61 -10.31
CA ALA A 76 -15.33 -7.30 -10.09
C ALA A 76 -15.25 -8.19 -8.85
N ALA A 77 -16.32 -8.25 -8.05
CA ALA A 77 -16.32 -8.95 -6.77
C ALA A 77 -15.95 -10.44 -6.88
N ASP A 78 -16.36 -11.11 -7.95
CA ASP A 78 -16.05 -12.52 -8.24
C ASP A 78 -14.60 -12.77 -8.67
N ARG A 79 -13.86 -11.72 -9.04
CA ARG A 79 -12.44 -11.76 -9.41
C ARG A 79 -11.50 -11.33 -8.28
N LEU A 80 -12.02 -10.79 -7.17
CA LEU A 80 -11.21 -10.14 -6.14
C LEU A 80 -10.06 -11.01 -5.61
N ILE A 81 -10.35 -12.26 -5.25
CA ILE A 81 -9.34 -13.17 -4.68
C ILE A 81 -8.27 -13.53 -5.71
N ASP A 82 -8.69 -13.81 -6.95
CA ASP A 82 -7.76 -14.14 -8.04
C ASP A 82 -6.79 -12.98 -8.31
N GLU A 83 -7.31 -11.75 -8.39
CA GLU A 83 -6.51 -10.55 -8.65
C GLU A 83 -5.55 -10.25 -7.48
N ALA A 84 -6.01 -10.43 -6.24
CA ALA A 84 -5.18 -10.25 -5.05
C ALA A 84 -4.06 -11.29 -4.98
N LEU A 85 -4.35 -12.56 -5.24
CA LEU A 85 -3.37 -13.64 -5.27
C LEU A 85 -2.39 -13.51 -6.43
N ALA A 86 -2.84 -13.07 -7.61
CA ALA A 86 -1.97 -12.79 -8.74
C ALA A 86 -0.97 -11.66 -8.42
N ALA A 87 -1.42 -10.58 -7.78
CA ALA A 87 -0.53 -9.51 -7.33
C ALA A 87 0.47 -10.00 -6.27
N ALA A 88 0.02 -10.80 -5.29
CA ALA A 88 0.87 -11.37 -4.26
C ALA A 88 1.93 -12.33 -4.85
N ALA A 89 1.53 -13.19 -5.80
CA ALA A 89 2.43 -14.09 -6.51
C ALA A 89 3.48 -13.32 -7.30
N GLN A 90 3.08 -12.26 -8.01
CA GLN A 90 4.00 -11.40 -8.75
C GLN A 90 5.04 -10.74 -7.81
N ILE A 91 4.62 -10.26 -6.64
CA ILE A 91 5.54 -9.69 -5.64
C ILE A 91 6.52 -10.75 -5.13
N ALA A 92 6.03 -11.97 -4.88
CA ALA A 92 6.84 -13.09 -4.41
C ALA A 92 7.86 -13.60 -5.44
N GLU A 93 7.71 -13.27 -6.74
CA GLU A 93 8.72 -13.58 -7.75
C GLU A 93 9.95 -12.65 -7.70
N PHE A 94 9.88 -11.53 -6.97
CA PHE A 94 10.97 -10.56 -6.90
C PHE A 94 11.97 -10.88 -5.78
N SER A 95 13.12 -10.21 -5.83
CA SER A 95 14.12 -10.24 -4.76
C SER A 95 13.51 -9.78 -3.44
N LEU A 96 13.50 -10.64 -2.41
CA LEU A 96 13.02 -10.34 -1.07
C LEU A 96 13.71 -9.09 -0.46
N PRO A 97 15.05 -8.96 -0.44
CA PRO A 97 15.68 -7.76 0.10
C PRO A 97 15.29 -6.50 -0.69
N SER A 98 15.12 -6.60 -2.02
CA SER A 98 14.65 -5.48 -2.83
C SER A 98 13.20 -5.09 -2.51
N VAL A 99 12.28 -6.04 -2.36
CA VAL A 99 10.88 -5.79 -2.00
C VAL A 99 10.78 -5.15 -0.62
N MET A 100 11.52 -5.67 0.37
CA MET A 100 11.55 -5.13 1.72
C MET A 100 12.08 -3.69 1.74
N MET A 101 13.20 -3.43 1.07
CA MET A 101 13.77 -2.08 1.01
C MET A 101 12.89 -1.10 0.24
N ALA A 102 12.23 -1.53 -0.84
CA ALA A 102 11.27 -0.70 -1.57
C ALA A 102 10.08 -0.31 -0.67
N LYS A 103 9.50 -1.28 0.06
CA LYS A 103 8.45 -1.02 1.05
C LYS A 103 8.92 -0.03 2.13
N GLU A 104 10.13 -0.22 2.65
CA GLU A 104 10.68 0.65 3.69
C GLU A 104 10.90 2.09 3.19
N ALA A 105 11.40 2.25 1.96
CA ALA A 105 11.59 3.56 1.33
C ALA A 105 10.26 4.30 1.12
N VAL A 106 9.23 3.63 0.59
CA VAL A 106 7.91 4.24 0.40
C VAL A 106 7.28 4.65 1.72
N ASN A 107 7.36 3.79 2.75
CA ASN A 107 6.82 4.12 4.07
C ASN A 107 7.52 5.33 4.70
N ARG A 108 8.81 5.56 4.41
CA ARG A 108 9.55 6.74 4.91
C ARG A 108 8.97 8.07 4.41
N ALA A 109 8.27 8.10 3.27
CA ALA A 109 7.66 9.32 2.73
C ALA A 109 6.63 9.95 3.68
N TYR A 110 6.08 9.18 4.62
CA TYR A 110 5.10 9.66 5.60
C TYR A 110 5.69 10.07 6.94
N GLU A 111 7.00 9.86 7.14
CA GLU A 111 7.68 9.98 8.44
C GLU A 111 8.79 11.04 8.45
N SER A 112 9.19 11.56 7.28
CA SER A 112 10.28 12.54 7.19
C SER A 112 10.08 13.55 6.05
N PRO A 113 10.74 14.73 6.09
CA PRO A 113 10.79 15.64 4.95
C PRO A 113 11.37 14.96 3.69
N LEU A 114 10.99 15.47 2.52
CA LEU A 114 11.40 14.90 1.23
C LEU A 114 12.92 14.71 1.10
N ALA A 115 13.72 15.69 1.55
CA ALA A 115 15.18 15.62 1.47
C ALA A 115 15.76 14.42 2.25
N GLU A 116 15.22 14.13 3.44
CA GLU A 116 15.61 12.99 4.26
C GLU A 116 15.15 11.67 3.63
N GLY A 117 13.92 11.62 3.09
CA GLY A 117 13.43 10.47 2.34
C GLY A 117 14.32 10.11 1.16
N MET A 118 14.74 11.12 0.37
CA MET A 118 15.63 10.94 -0.78
C MET A 118 17.04 10.50 -0.37
N LEU A 119 17.56 10.98 0.76
CA LEU A 119 18.84 10.50 1.31
C LEU A 119 18.72 9.04 1.75
N PHE A 120 17.64 8.69 2.45
CA PHE A 120 17.39 7.34 2.93
C PHE A 120 17.25 6.33 1.79
N GLU A 121 16.41 6.64 0.78
CA GLU A 121 16.24 5.81 -0.42
C GLU A 121 17.58 5.57 -1.12
N ARG A 122 18.38 6.62 -1.33
CA ARG A 122 19.71 6.50 -1.95
C ARG A 122 20.64 5.55 -1.18
N ARG A 123 20.58 5.55 0.16
CA ARG A 123 21.38 4.64 0.99
C ARG A 123 20.90 3.20 0.89
N LEU A 124 19.58 2.95 0.94
CA LEU A 124 19.02 1.62 0.69
C LEU A 124 19.39 1.10 -0.71
N PHE A 125 19.26 1.96 -1.72
CA PHE A 125 19.62 1.61 -3.09
C PHE A 125 21.09 1.23 -3.23
N HIS A 126 22.02 1.98 -2.62
CA HIS A 126 23.44 1.61 -2.62
C HIS A 126 23.69 0.27 -1.92
N ALA A 127 22.99 -0.02 -0.82
CA ALA A 127 23.12 -1.27 -0.09
C ALA A 127 22.70 -2.49 -0.93
N LEU A 128 21.71 -2.34 -1.82
CA LEU A 128 21.29 -3.42 -2.72
C LEU A 128 22.43 -3.90 -3.64
N PHE A 129 23.41 -3.07 -3.99
CA PHE A 129 24.55 -3.51 -4.81
C PHE A 129 25.47 -4.53 -4.10
N ALA A 130 25.27 -4.75 -2.80
CA ALA A 130 25.96 -5.80 -2.06
C ALA A 130 25.25 -7.17 -2.14
N THR A 131 24.01 -7.26 -2.63
CA THR A 131 23.22 -8.51 -2.64
C THR A 131 23.57 -9.41 -3.83
N GLU A 132 23.37 -10.72 -3.70
CA GLU A 132 23.46 -11.66 -4.84
C GLU A 132 22.37 -11.34 -5.87
N ASP A 133 21.16 -11.04 -5.39
CA ASP A 133 19.99 -10.79 -6.23
C ASP A 133 20.14 -9.58 -7.13
N GLN A 134 20.84 -8.53 -6.69
CA GLN A 134 21.11 -7.37 -7.54
C GLN A 134 22.00 -7.77 -8.74
N LYS A 135 23.05 -8.57 -8.52
CA LYS A 135 23.96 -9.03 -9.58
C LYS A 135 23.23 -9.94 -10.56
N GLU A 136 22.45 -10.90 -10.05
CA GLU A 136 21.65 -11.81 -10.87
C GLU A 136 20.59 -11.06 -11.68
N GLY A 137 19.87 -10.11 -11.07
CA GLY A 137 18.86 -9.31 -11.75
C GLY A 137 19.45 -8.52 -12.93
N MET A 138 20.60 -7.87 -12.73
CA MET A 138 21.28 -7.13 -13.79
C MET A 138 21.85 -8.06 -14.88
N ALA A 139 22.47 -9.18 -14.49
CA ALA A 139 22.99 -10.16 -15.45
C ALA A 139 21.86 -10.76 -16.30
N ALA A 140 20.77 -11.21 -15.68
CA ALA A 140 19.61 -11.78 -16.35
C ALA A 140 18.97 -10.79 -17.34
N PHE A 141 18.92 -9.50 -16.98
CA PHE A 141 18.44 -8.44 -17.87
C PHE A 141 19.31 -8.28 -19.12
N VAL A 142 20.63 -8.19 -18.95
CA VAL A 142 21.59 -8.09 -20.07
C VAL A 142 21.54 -9.33 -20.96
N GLU A 143 21.43 -10.51 -20.35
CA GLU A 143 21.37 -11.82 -21.01
C GLU A 143 19.97 -12.16 -21.56
N LYS A 144 18.96 -11.29 -21.37
CA LYS A 144 17.57 -11.47 -21.81
C LYS A 144 16.92 -12.77 -21.34
N ARG A 145 17.14 -13.14 -20.07
CA ARG A 145 16.55 -14.31 -19.43
C ARG A 145 15.79 -13.93 -18.15
N LYS A 146 14.95 -14.84 -17.65
CA LYS A 146 14.29 -14.66 -16.34
C LYS A 146 15.34 -14.77 -15.22
N PRO A 147 15.38 -13.83 -14.25
CA PRO A 147 16.28 -13.93 -13.11
C PRO A 147 15.85 -15.06 -12.15
N LYS A 148 16.83 -15.63 -11.46
CA LYS A 148 16.65 -16.64 -10.41
C LYS A 148 17.16 -16.11 -9.08
N PHE A 149 16.30 -15.34 -8.39
CA PHE A 149 16.63 -14.76 -7.10
C PHE A 149 16.78 -15.81 -5.99
N ARG A 150 17.73 -15.58 -5.10
CA ARG A 150 18.06 -16.38 -3.93
C ARG A 150 17.72 -15.68 -2.61
N HIS A 151 17.15 -14.48 -2.70
CA HIS A 151 16.63 -13.70 -1.58
C HIS A 151 17.73 -13.23 -0.61
N ARG A 152 18.90 -12.87 -1.14
CA ARG A 152 20.08 -12.41 -0.39
C ARG A 152 21.02 -11.57 -1.25
#